data_AF-A0A0K3BIQ5-F1
#
_entry.id   AF-A0A0K3BIQ5-F1
#
_cell.length_a   1.000
_cell.length_b   1.000
_cell.length_c   1.000
_cell.angle_alpha   90.00
_cell.angle_beta   90.00
_cell.angle_gamma   90.00
#
_symmetry.space_group_name_H-M   'P 1'
#
loop_
_entity.id
_entity.type
_entity.pdbx_description
1 polymer ?
#
loop_
_entity_poly.entity_id
_entity_poly.type
_entity_poly.pdbx_seq_one_letter_code
_entity_poly.pdbx_strand_id
1 'polypeptide(L)'
;MAEEFQTGQSGPAQQQVETEVAVAQVSQAIAGMFGGEYNHQSGGGGAGGHYEFTSLAELDSIITELKTMADSITLDGESLDRARSLITPPADDIMSTLQTKITVFSLTAAFEHNRAMCLAAEAEISKLVKAREAYAQAENHGAQTFRMRG
;
A
#
# COMPACT_ATOMS: atom_id res chain seq x y z
N MET A 1 21.54 13.79 -42.21
CA MET A 1 21.44 14.86 -41.20
C MET A 1 20.00 14.81 -40.71
N ALA A 2 19.82 14.55 -39.40
CA ALA A 2 18.56 14.50 -38.63
C ALA A 2 17.55 13.39 -39.00
N GLU A 3 16.88 12.68 -38.09
CA GLU A 3 16.88 12.62 -36.62
C GLU A 3 16.17 11.30 -36.27
N GLU A 4 16.85 10.39 -35.58
CA GLU A 4 16.21 9.24 -34.94
C GLU A 4 15.53 9.74 -33.66
N PHE A 5 14.22 9.95 -33.70
CA PHE A 5 13.43 10.07 -32.48
C PHE A 5 13.26 8.67 -31.89
N GLN A 6 14.20 8.29 -31.03
CA GLN A 6 14.08 7.17 -30.11
C GLN A 6 12.78 7.31 -29.34
N THR A 7 11.85 6.40 -29.61
CA THR A 7 10.75 6.05 -28.72
C THR A 7 11.35 5.70 -27.37
N GLY A 8 11.26 6.64 -26.42
CA GLY A 8 11.60 6.41 -25.02
C GLY A 8 10.71 5.29 -24.49
N GLN A 9 11.23 4.07 -24.55
CA GLN A 9 10.66 2.94 -23.85
C GLN A 9 10.69 3.27 -22.37
N SER A 10 9.52 3.50 -21.79
CA SER A 10 9.31 3.44 -20.35
C SER A 10 9.64 2.00 -19.92
N GLY A 11 10.89 1.77 -19.53
CA GLY A 11 11.37 0.43 -19.17
C GLY A 11 10.74 -0.06 -17.86
N PRO A 12 10.81 -1.37 -17.57
CA PRO A 12 10.27 -1.95 -16.33
C PRO A 12 10.87 -1.34 -15.06
N ALA A 13 12.09 -0.79 -15.15
CA ALA A 13 12.76 -0.11 -14.04
C ALA A 13 12.08 1.21 -13.62
N GLN A 14 11.53 1.99 -14.57
CA GLN A 14 10.83 3.24 -14.23
C GLN A 14 9.50 2.96 -13.53
N GLN A 15 8.79 1.94 -14.00
CA GLN A 15 7.55 1.47 -13.38
C GLN A 15 7.79 0.95 -11.96
N GLN A 16 8.91 0.26 -11.73
CA GLN A 16 9.33 -0.18 -10.40
C GLN A 16 9.64 0.98 -9.46
N VAL A 17 10.39 1.99 -9.91
CA VAL A 17 10.72 3.17 -9.10
C VAL A 17 9.45 3.97 -8.74
N GLU A 18 8.55 4.18 -9.70
CA GLU A 18 7.27 4.86 -9.42
C GLU A 18 6.40 4.08 -8.43
N THR A 19 6.40 2.74 -8.54
CA THR A 19 5.67 1.88 -7.60
C THR A 19 6.28 1.96 -6.20
N GLU A 20 7.61 1.94 -6.07
CA GLU A 20 8.30 2.08 -4.78
C GLU A 20 8.04 3.45 -4.12
N VAL A 21 8.08 4.53 -4.90
CA VAL A 21 7.78 5.88 -4.41
C VAL A 21 6.33 6.00 -3.96
N ALA A 22 5.39 5.47 -4.75
CA ALA A 22 3.98 5.44 -4.38
C ALA A 22 3.77 4.63 -3.09
N VAL A 23 4.37 3.45 -2.98
CA VAL A 23 4.30 2.61 -1.76
C VAL A 23 4.87 3.33 -0.55
N ALA A 24 5.97 4.06 -0.69
CA ALA A 24 6.59 4.81 0.40
C ALA A 24 5.71 5.97 0.89
N GLN A 25 5.15 6.78 -0.02
CA GLN A 25 4.24 7.88 0.33
C GLN A 25 2.98 7.39 1.04
N VAL A 26 2.50 6.22 0.65
CA VAL A 26 1.28 5.64 1.20
C VAL A 26 1.52 5.02 2.55
N SER A 27 2.62 4.30 2.70
CA SER A 27 3.06 3.81 4.01
C SER A 27 3.16 4.95 5.03
N GLN A 28 3.64 6.12 4.61
CA GLN A 28 3.67 7.32 5.46
C GLN A 28 2.27 7.83 5.81
N ALA A 29 1.34 7.83 4.85
CA ALA A 29 -0.05 8.24 5.10
C ALA A 29 -0.77 7.29 6.08
N ILE A 30 -0.57 5.98 5.93
CA ILE A 30 -1.07 4.94 6.85
C ILE A 30 -0.52 5.21 8.25
N ALA A 31 0.79 5.43 8.39
CA ALA A 31 1.41 5.73 9.69
C ALA A 31 0.82 7.01 10.34
N GLY A 32 0.54 8.04 9.55
CA GLY A 32 -0.09 9.27 10.05
C GLY A 32 -1.55 9.10 10.49
N MET A 33 -2.28 8.11 9.93
CA MET A 33 -3.69 7.91 10.18
C MET A 33 -3.98 7.24 11.53
N PHE A 34 -3.06 6.41 12.03
CA PHE A 34 -3.24 5.70 13.30
C PHE A 34 -2.74 6.47 14.54
N GLY A 35 -2.20 7.69 14.36
CA GLY A 35 -1.87 8.62 15.45
C GLY A 35 -0.41 8.54 15.93
N GLY A 36 0.11 9.66 16.46
CA GLY A 36 1.53 9.85 16.80
C GLY A 36 2.13 9.00 17.93
N GLU A 37 1.38 8.06 18.52
CA GLU A 37 1.91 7.01 19.40
C GLU A 37 2.45 5.81 18.60
N TYR A 38 2.17 5.77 17.29
CA TYR A 38 2.86 4.93 16.31
C TYR A 38 4.14 5.65 15.96
N ASN A 39 5.18 5.43 16.77
CA ASN A 39 6.49 6.00 16.52
C ASN A 39 7.21 5.21 15.41
N HIS A 40 6.61 5.18 14.21
CA HIS A 40 7.30 4.76 13.01
C HIS A 40 8.31 5.85 12.68
N GLN A 41 9.49 5.78 13.28
CA GLN A 41 10.64 6.55 12.83
C GLN A 41 10.99 6.04 11.43
N SER A 42 10.31 6.61 10.43
CA SER A 42 10.46 6.36 9.01
C SER A 42 11.81 6.89 8.55
N GLY A 43 12.90 6.25 8.98
CA GLY A 43 14.18 6.37 8.32
C GLY A 43 14.06 5.76 6.93
N GLY A 44 13.94 6.62 5.91
CA GLY A 44 14.06 6.20 4.53
C GLY A 44 15.39 5.47 4.35
N GLY A 45 15.34 4.25 3.81
CA GLY A 45 16.52 3.48 3.44
C GLY A 45 17.14 2.68 4.57
N GLY A 46 16.80 1.39 4.63
CA GLY A 46 17.61 0.38 5.31
C GLY A 46 17.39 0.26 6.81
N ALA A 47 17.06 -0.97 7.23
CA ALA A 47 17.24 -1.51 8.58
C ALA A 47 16.71 -0.67 9.77
N GLY A 48 15.54 -1.06 10.29
CA GLY A 48 15.24 -0.88 11.71
C GLY A 48 14.33 0.29 12.07
N GLY A 49 13.11 0.32 11.53
CA GLY A 49 12.01 0.94 12.26
C GLY A 49 11.74 0.10 13.50
N HIS A 50 12.00 0.65 14.70
CA HIS A 50 11.59 0.00 15.94
C HIS A 50 10.11 0.31 16.15
N TYR A 51 9.29 -0.72 16.08
CA TYR A 51 7.93 -0.62 16.56
C TYR A 51 7.97 -0.69 18.09
N GLU A 52 7.33 0.26 18.77
CA GLU A 52 7.05 0.15 20.20
C GLU A 52 5.54 -0.01 20.34
N PHE A 53 5.10 -1.21 20.73
CA PHE A 53 3.70 -1.48 21.04
C PHE A 53 3.53 -1.69 22.54
N THR A 54 2.45 -1.14 23.10
CA THR A 54 2.14 -1.30 24.53
C THR A 54 1.64 -2.71 24.86
N SER A 55 1.13 -3.45 23.88
CA SER A 55 0.77 -4.87 24.04
C SER A 55 0.65 -5.61 22.70
N LEU A 56 0.70 -6.95 22.75
CA LEU A 56 0.36 -7.80 21.59
C LEU A 56 -1.10 -7.62 21.14
N ALA A 57 -2.02 -7.32 22.06
CA ALA A 57 -3.43 -7.12 21.76
C ALA A 57 -3.67 -5.84 20.94
N GLU A 58 -2.94 -4.78 21.25
CA GLU A 58 -2.95 -3.54 20.48
C GLU A 58 -2.41 -3.78 19.06
N LEU A 59 -1.28 -4.48 18.94
CA LEU A 59 -0.72 -4.86 17.64
C LEU A 59 -1.70 -5.72 16.82
N ASP A 60 -2.44 -6.62 17.45
CA ASP A 60 -3.48 -7.41 16.80
C ASP A 60 -4.65 -6.56 16.30
N SER A 61 -5.06 -5.53 17.06
CA SER A 61 -6.08 -4.57 16.64
C SER A 61 -5.63 -3.81 15.38
N ILE A 62 -4.40 -3.32 15.38
CA ILE A 62 -3.80 -2.57 14.27
C ILE A 62 -3.75 -3.42 13.00
N ILE A 63 -3.25 -4.64 13.11
CA ILE A 63 -3.20 -5.59 12.00
C ILE A 63 -4.61 -5.85 11.45
N THR A 64 -5.61 -5.96 12.33
CA THR A 64 -7.01 -6.19 11.93
C THR A 64 -7.61 -4.99 11.21
N GLU A 65 -7.36 -3.78 11.71
CA GLU A 65 -7.82 -2.53 11.08
C GLU A 65 -7.18 -2.32 9.71
N LEU A 66 -5.85 -2.50 9.59
CA LEU A 66 -5.16 -2.42 8.29
C LEU A 66 -5.69 -3.46 7.30
N LYS A 67 -5.94 -4.70 7.73
CA LYS A 67 -6.53 -5.73 6.86
C LYS A 67 -7.91 -5.32 6.37
N THR A 68 -8.76 -4.83 7.27
CA THR A 68 -10.10 -4.35 6.91
C THR A 68 -10.05 -3.21 5.89
N MET A 69 -9.08 -2.31 6.04
CA MET A 69 -8.83 -1.25 5.07
C MET A 69 -8.34 -1.81 3.72
N ALA A 70 -7.38 -2.73 3.72
CA ALA A 70 -6.86 -3.36 2.50
C ALA A 70 -7.98 -4.11 1.73
N ASP A 71 -8.86 -4.80 2.45
CA ASP A 71 -10.02 -5.47 1.86
C ASP A 71 -10.98 -4.46 1.22
N SER A 72 -11.24 -3.34 1.90
CA SER A 72 -12.10 -2.26 1.36
C SER A 72 -11.49 -1.61 0.11
N ILE A 73 -10.18 -1.34 0.13
CA ILE A 73 -9.43 -0.83 -1.03
C ILE A 73 -9.56 -1.82 -2.20
N THR A 74 -9.40 -3.11 -1.95
CA THR A 74 -9.53 -4.15 -2.99
C THR A 74 -10.91 -4.13 -3.63
N LEU A 75 -11.97 -4.05 -2.83
CA LEU A 75 -13.36 -3.96 -3.32
C LEU A 75 -13.61 -2.69 -4.16
N ASP A 76 -13.04 -1.57 -3.75
CA ASP A 76 -13.11 -0.32 -4.52
C ASP A 76 -12.35 -0.46 -5.85
N GLY A 77 -11.19 -1.13 -5.86
CA GLY A 77 -10.42 -1.46 -7.05
C GLY A 77 -11.23 -2.29 -8.06
N GLU A 78 -11.93 -3.34 -7.60
CA GLU A 78 -12.83 -4.14 -8.44
C GLU A 78 -14.00 -3.32 -9.00
N SER A 79 -14.49 -2.36 -8.23
CA SER A 79 -15.59 -1.47 -8.64
C SER A 79 -15.13 -0.48 -9.72
N LEU A 80 -13.92 0.07 -9.58
CA LEU A 80 -13.29 0.92 -10.59
C LEU A 80 -13.01 0.16 -11.89
N ASP A 81 -12.50 -1.08 -11.78
CA ASP A 81 -12.23 -1.94 -12.94
C ASP A 81 -13.52 -2.27 -13.71
N ARG A 82 -14.59 -2.59 -12.98
CA ARG A 82 -15.92 -2.77 -13.59
C ARG A 82 -16.41 -1.49 -14.24
N ALA A 83 -16.35 -0.35 -13.55
CA ALA A 83 -16.83 0.92 -14.10
C ALA A 83 -16.13 1.30 -15.41
N ARG A 84 -14.80 1.20 -15.48
CA ARG A 84 -14.06 1.51 -16.71
C ARG A 84 -14.41 0.59 -17.88
N SER A 85 -14.75 -0.67 -17.60
CA SER A 85 -15.10 -1.66 -18.64
C SER A 85 -16.49 -1.44 -19.26
N LEU A 86 -17.38 -0.72 -18.56
CA LEU A 86 -18.77 -0.50 -18.96
C LEU A 86 -19.02 0.87 -19.61
N ILE A 87 -18.04 1.78 -19.56
CA ILE A 87 -18.21 3.13 -20.09
C ILE A 87 -18.13 3.11 -21.62
N THR A 88 -19.22 3.56 -22.24
CA THR A 88 -19.32 3.78 -23.68
C THR A 88 -19.75 5.22 -23.98
N PRO A 89 -19.40 5.77 -25.15
CA PRO A 89 -19.91 7.08 -25.57
C PRO A 89 -21.44 7.08 -25.62
N PRO A 90 -22.11 8.14 -25.09
CA PRO A 90 -23.57 8.24 -25.16
C PRO A 90 -24.08 8.60 -26.57
N ALA A 91 -23.21 9.12 -27.44
CA ALA A 91 -23.49 9.41 -28.84
C ALA A 91 -22.21 9.27 -29.68
N ASP A 92 -22.36 9.12 -31.00
CA ASP A 92 -21.26 8.92 -31.96
C ASP A 92 -20.56 10.23 -32.38
N ASP A 93 -20.69 11.28 -31.58
CA ASP A 93 -20.01 12.55 -31.81
C ASP A 93 -18.61 12.58 -31.16
N ILE A 94 -17.78 13.50 -31.66
CA ILE A 94 -16.39 13.65 -31.22
C ILE A 94 -16.31 14.01 -29.72
N MET A 95 -17.24 14.83 -29.21
CA MET A 95 -17.21 15.28 -27.82
C MET A 95 -17.61 14.15 -26.87
N SER A 96 -18.65 13.37 -27.21
CA SER A 96 -19.04 12.16 -26.48
C SER A 96 -17.88 11.16 -26.40
N THR A 97 -17.20 10.91 -27.53
CA THR A 97 -16.03 10.03 -27.58
C THR A 97 -14.87 10.56 -26.73
N LEU A 98 -14.58 11.86 -26.81
CA LEU A 98 -13.50 12.49 -26.05
C LEU A 98 -13.78 12.42 -24.54
N GLN A 99 -15.00 12.72 -24.11
CA GLN A 99 -15.40 12.66 -22.71
C GLN A 99 -15.25 11.24 -22.15
N THR A 100 -15.74 10.22 -22.87
CA THR A 100 -15.56 8.81 -22.51
C THR A 100 -14.08 8.46 -22.33
N LYS A 101 -13.21 8.88 -23.25
CA LYS A 101 -11.75 8.64 -23.14
C LYS A 101 -11.14 9.28 -21.90
N ILE A 102 -11.50 10.53 -21.59
CA ILE A 102 -11.00 11.23 -20.40
C ILE A 102 -11.50 10.53 -19.12
N THR A 103 -12.77 10.12 -19.08
CA THR A 103 -13.32 9.38 -17.94
C THR A 103 -12.61 8.04 -17.75
N VAL A 104 -12.41 7.26 -18.82
CA VAL A 104 -11.68 5.98 -18.75
C VAL A 104 -10.24 6.17 -18.31
N PHE A 105 -9.56 7.23 -18.79
CA PHE A 105 -8.22 7.58 -18.35
C PHE A 105 -8.18 7.89 -16.85
N SER A 106 -9.09 8.72 -16.36
CA SER A 106 -9.19 9.05 -14.92
C SER A 106 -9.48 7.83 -14.06
N LEU A 107 -10.35 6.92 -14.50
CA LEU A 107 -10.64 5.68 -13.77
C LEU A 107 -9.46 4.72 -13.77
N THR A 108 -8.68 4.69 -14.86
CA THR A 108 -7.45 3.89 -14.93
C THR A 108 -6.43 4.41 -13.93
N ALA A 109 -6.21 5.72 -13.87
CA ALA A 109 -5.33 6.32 -12.87
C ALA A 109 -5.81 6.05 -11.43
N ALA A 110 -7.12 6.14 -11.18
CA ALA A 110 -7.68 5.80 -9.86
C ALA A 110 -7.48 4.32 -9.50
N PHE A 111 -7.65 3.41 -10.46
CA PHE A 111 -7.41 1.97 -10.28
C PHE A 111 -5.93 1.68 -9.97
N GLU A 112 -5.00 2.31 -10.69
CA GLU A 112 -3.56 2.17 -10.45
C GLU A 112 -3.17 2.71 -9.06
N HIS A 113 -3.73 3.84 -8.66
CA HIS A 113 -3.54 4.38 -7.31
C HIS A 113 -4.07 3.42 -6.23
N ASN A 114 -5.29 2.91 -6.40
CA ASN A 114 -5.89 1.92 -5.50
C ASN A 114 -5.02 0.66 -5.36
N ARG A 115 -4.48 0.15 -6.47
CA ARG A 115 -3.53 -0.98 -6.47
C ARG A 115 -2.26 -0.66 -5.68
N ALA A 116 -1.70 0.55 -5.84
CA ALA A 116 -0.55 0.98 -5.07
C ALA A 116 -0.87 1.06 -3.56
N MET A 117 -2.09 1.47 -3.19
CA MET A 117 -2.50 1.48 -1.78
C MET A 117 -2.53 0.08 -1.20
N CYS A 118 -3.08 -0.87 -1.95
CA CYS A 118 -3.19 -2.25 -1.51
C CYS A 118 -1.81 -2.88 -1.28
N LEU A 119 -0.87 -2.66 -2.20
CA LEU A 119 0.52 -3.12 -2.06
C LEU A 119 1.21 -2.51 -0.82
N ALA A 120 0.98 -1.23 -0.54
CA ALA A 120 1.54 -0.58 0.63
C ALA A 120 0.95 -1.14 1.94
N ALA A 121 -0.37 -1.34 1.99
CA ALA A 121 -1.06 -1.93 3.13
C ALA A 121 -0.56 -3.36 3.40
N GLU A 122 -0.42 -4.20 2.37
CA GLU A 122 0.13 -5.55 2.49
C GLU A 122 1.58 -5.55 3.01
N ALA A 123 2.41 -4.63 2.51
CA ALA A 123 3.79 -4.49 2.98
C ALA A 123 3.84 -4.13 4.47
N GLU A 124 2.98 -3.22 4.93
CA GLU A 124 2.94 -2.82 6.34
C GLU A 124 2.37 -3.92 7.23
N ILE A 125 1.29 -4.59 6.81
CA ILE A 125 0.76 -5.78 7.50
C ILE A 125 1.85 -6.83 7.68
N SER A 126 2.67 -7.08 6.66
CA SER A 126 3.78 -8.04 6.73
C SER A 126 4.81 -7.65 7.81
N LYS A 127 5.16 -6.37 7.92
CA LYS A 127 6.09 -5.89 8.96
C LYS A 127 5.49 -6.03 10.35
N LEU A 128 4.22 -5.66 10.52
CA LEU A 128 3.52 -5.76 11.80
C LEU A 128 3.38 -7.21 12.28
N VAL A 129 3.08 -8.15 11.36
CA VAL A 129 3.02 -9.58 11.68
C VAL A 129 4.40 -10.09 12.12
N LYS A 130 5.48 -9.70 11.43
CA LYS A 130 6.85 -10.07 11.85
C LYS A 130 7.20 -9.49 13.23
N ALA A 131 6.81 -8.24 13.49
CA ALA A 131 7.01 -7.62 14.80
C ALA A 131 6.26 -8.41 15.89
N ARG A 132 5.00 -8.78 15.63
CA ARG A 132 4.18 -9.58 16.54
C ARG A 132 4.81 -10.92 16.89
N GLU A 133 5.33 -11.63 15.89
CA GLU A 133 6.02 -12.91 16.08
C GLU A 133 7.28 -12.74 16.95
N ALA A 134 8.06 -11.68 16.71
CA ALA A 134 9.25 -11.39 17.51
C ALA A 134 8.89 -11.09 18.98
N TYR A 135 7.84 -10.31 19.22
CA TYR A 135 7.35 -10.03 20.58
C TYR A 135 6.87 -11.29 21.29
N ALA A 136 6.07 -12.12 20.62
CA ALA A 136 5.58 -13.38 21.18
C ALA A 136 6.72 -14.35 21.54
N GLN A 137 7.80 -14.38 20.74
CA GLN A 137 8.98 -15.19 21.04
C GLN A 137 9.75 -14.64 22.26
N ALA A 138 9.93 -13.32 22.35
CA ALA A 138 10.61 -12.68 23.48
C ALA A 138 9.87 -12.94 24.80
N GLU A 139 8.55 -12.83 24.81
CA GLU A 139 7.71 -13.10 26.00
C GLU A 139 7.83 -14.55 26.46
N ASN A 140 7.75 -15.50 25.52
CA ASN A 140 7.91 -16.93 25.82
C ASN A 140 9.31 -17.26 26.37
N HIS A 141 10.37 -16.66 25.81
CA HIS A 141 11.73 -16.87 26.28
C HIS A 141 11.95 -16.30 27.69
N GLY A 142 11.40 -15.12 27.98
CA GLY A 142 11.42 -14.52 29.32
C GLY A 142 10.70 -15.40 30.34
N ALA A 143 9.51 -15.91 30.00
CA ALA A 143 8.73 -16.79 30.88
C ALA A 143 9.45 -18.13 31.16
N GLN A 144 10.11 -18.71 30.17
CA GLN A 144 10.90 -19.94 30.34
C GLN A 144 12.14 -19.71 31.21
N THR A 145 12.85 -18.61 31.00
CA THR A 145 14.05 -18.27 31.79
C THR A 145 13.71 -18.01 33.26
N PHE A 146 12.57 -17.37 33.54
CA PHE A 146 12.08 -17.17 34.90
C PHE A 146 11.71 -18.49 35.59
N ARG A 147 11.08 -19.43 34.88
CA ARG A 147 10.74 -20.77 35.42
C ARG A 147 11.94 -21.67 35.69
N MET A 148 13.08 -21.48 35.02
CA MET A 148 14.30 -22.25 35.29
C MET A 148 15.16 -21.69 36.44
N ARG A 149 14.87 -20.47 36.91
CA ARG A 149 15.65 -19.77 37.94
C ARG A 149 14.95 -19.60 39.29
N GLY A 150 13.68 -19.99 39.40
CA GLY A 150 12.92 -20.07 40.64
C GLY A 150 12.81 -21.52 41.12
#